data_AF-A0A502C1I2-F1
#
_entry.id   AF-A0A502C1I2-F1
#
_cell.length_a   1.000
_cell.length_b   1.000
_cell.length_c   1.000
_cell.angle_alpha   90.00
_cell.angle_beta   90.00
_cell.angle_gamma   90.00
#
_symmetry.space_group_name_H-M   'P 1'
#
loop_
_entity.id
_entity.type
_entity.pdbx_description
1 polymer ?
#
loop_
_entity_poly.entity_id
_entity_poly.type
_entity_poly.pdbx_seq_one_letter_code
_entity_poly.pdbx_strand_id
1 'polypeptide(L)'
;PAKLTRDRSKVMDALKKYFAMNRMALDIIPPGGLLLTCSCTGLVGESEFLEMLRRVALNAGREIQVLEVRGAGADHPFRTDVPEGRYLKAVYCRVD
;
A
#
# COMPACT_ATOMS: atom_id res chain seq x y z
N PRO A 1 -8.22 -2.52 3.27
CA PRO A 1 -8.20 -3.20 4.59
C PRO A 1 -8.28 -2.17 5.73
N ALA A 2 -8.65 -2.60 6.95
CA ALA A 2 -8.69 -1.72 8.13
C ALA A 2 -7.28 -1.25 8.57
N LYS A 3 -7.21 -0.28 9.49
CA LYS A 3 -5.95 0.17 10.10
C LYS A 3 -5.29 -0.98 10.88
N LEU A 4 -4.13 -1.44 10.41
CA LEU A 4 -3.50 -2.66 10.95
C LEU A 4 -2.69 -2.46 12.24
N THR A 5 -2.21 -1.24 12.50
CA THR A 5 -1.49 -0.94 13.76
C THR A 5 -1.64 0.54 14.16
N ARG A 6 -1.51 0.78 15.46
CA ARG A 6 -1.37 2.11 16.09
C ARG A 6 -0.02 2.26 16.80
N ASP A 7 0.80 1.20 16.80
CA ASP A 7 2.06 1.07 17.52
C ASP A 7 3.22 0.97 16.53
N ARG A 8 4.24 1.81 16.74
CA ARG A 8 5.46 1.86 15.91
C ARG A 8 6.20 0.53 15.92
N SER A 9 6.21 -0.20 17.04
CA SER A 9 6.88 -1.50 17.14
C SER A 9 6.25 -2.57 16.24
N LYS A 10 4.97 -2.41 15.87
CA LYS A 10 4.19 -3.37 15.08
C LYS A 10 4.08 -3.01 13.59
N VAL A 11 4.81 -2.01 13.13
CA VAL A 11 4.79 -1.58 11.70
C VAL A 11 5.25 -2.73 10.79
N MET A 12 6.31 -3.45 11.17
CA MET A 12 6.79 -4.59 10.39
C MET A 12 5.76 -5.71 10.27
N ASP A 13 5.02 -6.01 11.33
CA ASP A 13 3.96 -7.02 11.28
C ASP A 13 2.77 -6.56 10.45
N ALA A 14 2.44 -5.26 10.48
CA ALA A 14 1.45 -4.69 9.58
C ALA A 14 1.89 -4.81 8.11
N LEU A 15 3.16 -4.52 7.79
CA LEU A 15 3.70 -4.68 6.44
C LEU A 15 3.67 -6.13 5.97
N LYS A 16 3.98 -7.11 6.83
CA LYS A 16 3.84 -8.55 6.50
C LYS A 16 2.40 -8.93 6.16
N LYS A 17 1.43 -8.39 6.90
CA LYS A 17 0.00 -8.61 6.61
C LYS A 17 -0.40 -7.97 5.28
N TYR A 18 0.04 -6.74 5.00
CA TYR A 18 -0.17 -6.10 3.70
C TYR A 18 0.45 -6.91 2.56
N PHE A 19 1.66 -7.43 2.77
CA PHE A 19 2.34 -8.28 1.81
C PHE A 19 1.50 -9.52 1.48
N ALA A 20 1.05 -10.27 2.50
CA ALA A 20 0.25 -11.47 2.30
C ALA A 20 -1.06 -11.17 1.55
N MET A 21 -1.76 -10.09 1.90
CA MET A 21 -2.99 -9.68 1.23
C MET A 21 -2.77 -9.35 -0.25
N ASN A 22 -1.77 -8.53 -0.55
CA ASN A 22 -1.49 -8.15 -1.94
C ASN A 22 -0.97 -9.33 -2.76
N ARG A 23 -0.22 -10.25 -2.14
CA ARG A 23 0.24 -11.46 -2.80
C ARG A 23 -0.93 -12.32 -3.27
N MET A 24 -1.88 -12.59 -2.38
CA MET A 24 -3.10 -13.33 -2.74
C MET A 24 -3.91 -12.63 -3.83
N ALA A 25 -3.92 -11.29 -3.84
CA ALA A 25 -4.56 -10.54 -4.92
C ALA A 25 -3.86 -10.76 -6.28
N LEU A 26 -2.53 -10.77 -6.32
CA LEU A 26 -1.80 -11.03 -7.56
C LEU A 26 -2.02 -12.43 -8.12
N ASP A 27 -2.29 -13.42 -7.27
CA ASP A 27 -2.52 -14.80 -7.71
C ASP A 27 -3.84 -14.95 -8.51
N ILE A 28 -4.80 -14.02 -8.36
CA ILE A 28 -6.11 -14.05 -9.05
C ILE A 28 -6.28 -13.00 -10.15
N ILE A 29 -5.40 -12.00 -10.21
CA ILE A 29 -5.49 -10.92 -11.20
C ILE A 29 -4.90 -11.42 -12.53
N PRO A 30 -5.68 -11.41 -13.63
CA PRO A 30 -5.17 -11.78 -14.94
C PRO A 30 -4.12 -10.77 -15.44
N PRO A 31 -3.23 -11.16 -16.37
CA PRO A 31 -2.30 -10.21 -17.00
C PRO A 31 -3.03 -9.01 -17.62
N GLY A 32 -2.46 -7.81 -17.45
CA GLY A 32 -3.08 -6.54 -17.83
C GLY A 32 -4.20 -6.06 -16.89
N GLY A 33 -4.48 -6.81 -15.81
CA GLY A 33 -5.52 -6.47 -14.84
C GLY A 33 -5.15 -5.27 -13.95
N LEU A 34 -6.15 -4.72 -13.26
CA LEU A 34 -5.98 -3.58 -12.36
C LEU A 34 -6.02 -4.01 -10.90
N LEU A 35 -5.13 -3.42 -10.09
CA LEU A 35 -5.09 -3.55 -8.64
C LEU A 35 -5.22 -2.17 -8.00
N LEU A 36 -6.23 -1.99 -7.16
CA LEU A 36 -6.29 -0.89 -6.20
C LEU A 36 -5.97 -1.44 -4.81
N THR A 37 -4.89 -0.96 -4.21
CA THR A 37 -4.46 -1.36 -2.87
C THR A 37 -4.26 -0.17 -1.96
N CYS A 38 -4.78 -0.26 -0.75
CA CYS A 38 -4.87 0.87 0.17
C CYS A 38 -4.33 0.53 1.56
N SER A 39 -3.72 1.54 2.20
CA SER A 39 -3.28 1.50 3.60
C SER A 39 -3.72 2.78 4.32
N CYS A 40 -4.48 2.64 5.41
CA CYS A 40 -4.88 3.75 6.30
C CYS A 40 -4.00 3.84 7.57
N THR A 41 -2.91 3.07 7.63
CA THR A 41 -1.97 3.09 8.76
C THR A 41 -1.01 4.26 8.60
N GLY A 42 -1.18 5.35 9.35
CA GLY A 42 -0.31 6.53 9.25
C GLY A 42 1.15 6.32 9.66
N LEU A 43 1.45 5.24 10.40
CA LEU A 43 2.82 4.83 10.71
C LEU A 43 3.52 4.09 9.56
N VAL A 44 2.77 3.69 8.53
CA VAL A 44 3.34 3.12 7.30
C VAL A 44 3.44 4.26 6.30
N GLY A 45 4.67 4.63 5.94
CA GLY A 45 4.96 5.63 4.93
C GLY A 45 4.55 5.18 3.53
N GLU A 46 4.45 6.16 2.63
CA GLU A 46 4.17 5.89 1.21
C GLU A 46 5.28 5.06 0.57
N SER A 47 6.54 5.42 0.82
CA SER A 47 7.72 4.69 0.33
C SER A 47 7.77 3.24 0.84
N GLU A 48 7.49 3.01 2.13
CA GLU A 48 7.44 1.67 2.72
C GLU A 48 6.35 0.81 2.09
N PHE A 49 5.19 1.42 1.78
CA PHE A 49 4.09 0.72 1.13
C PHE A 49 4.42 0.37 -0.32
N LEU A 50 5.05 1.28 -1.07
CA LEU A 50 5.51 1.02 -2.43
C LEU A 50 6.61 -0.05 -2.48
N GLU A 51 7.57 0.00 -1.54
CA GLU A 51 8.60 -1.03 -1.40
C GLU A 51 7.98 -2.40 -1.06
N MET A 52 6.95 -2.43 -0.22
CA MET A 52 6.20 -3.66 0.05
C MET A 52 5.54 -4.20 -1.23
N LEU A 53 4.90 -3.36 -2.05
CA LEU A 53 4.33 -3.78 -3.33
C LEU A 53 5.38 -4.30 -4.31
N ARG A 54 6.55 -3.64 -4.40
CA ARG A 54 7.69 -4.14 -5.18
C ARG A 54 8.10 -5.54 -4.74
N ARG A 55 8.19 -5.80 -3.43
CA ARG A 55 8.52 -7.14 -2.89
C ARG A 55 7.43 -8.17 -3.20
N VAL A 56 6.15 -7.76 -3.15
CA VAL A 56 5.03 -8.64 -3.52
C VAL A 56 5.13 -9.04 -4.99
N ALA A 57 5.41 -8.09 -5.89
CA ALA A 57 5.60 -8.35 -7.32
C ALA A 57 6.74 -9.34 -7.57
N LEU A 58 7.91 -9.08 -6.98
CA LEU A 58 9.08 -9.97 -7.06
C LEU A 58 8.77 -11.37 -6.55
N ASN A 59 8.07 -11.47 -5.41
CA ASN A 59 7.68 -12.76 -4.86
C ASN A 59 6.70 -13.50 -5.77
N ALA A 60 5.78 -12.78 -6.42
CA ALA A 60 4.78 -13.33 -7.34
C ALA A 60 5.33 -13.71 -8.71
N GLY A 61 6.53 -13.24 -9.06
CA GLY A 61 7.03 -13.35 -10.44
C GLY A 61 6.14 -12.59 -11.42
N ARG A 62 5.54 -11.49 -10.95
CA ARG A 62 4.64 -10.62 -11.71
C ARG A 62 5.24 -9.22 -11.77
N GLU A 63 4.82 -8.43 -12.76
CA GLU A 63 5.17 -7.02 -12.81
C GLU A 63 4.00 -6.18 -12.27
N ILE A 64 4.34 -5.16 -11.47
CA ILE A 64 3.38 -4.15 -11.03
C ILE A 64 3.84 -2.82 -11.59
N GLN A 65 2.98 -2.18 -12.38
CA GLN A 65 3.16 -0.80 -12.82
C GLN A 65 2.23 0.11 -12.04
N VAL A 66 2.81 1.06 -11.30
CA VAL A 66 2.04 2.11 -10.60
C VAL A 66 1.52 3.12 -11.62
N LEU A 67 0.20 3.29 -11.66
CA LEU A 67 -0.49 4.25 -12.51
C LEU A 67 -0.71 5.57 -11.76
N GLU A 68 -1.05 5.47 -10.47
CA GLU A 68 -1.38 6.63 -9.65
C GLU A 68 -1.21 6.32 -8.16
N VAL A 69 -0.76 7.32 -7.39
CA VAL A 69 -0.75 7.30 -5.93
C VAL A 69 -1.58 8.47 -5.42
N ARG A 70 -2.60 8.16 -4.61
CA ARG A 70 -3.51 9.14 -4.01
C ARG A 70 -3.49 9.03 -2.49
N GLY A 71 -3.86 10.14 -1.85
CA GLY A 71 -4.04 10.23 -0.41
C GLY A 71 -5.51 10.39 -0.01
N ALA A 72 -5.73 10.88 1.21
CA ALA A 72 -7.06 11.33 1.64
C ALA A 72 -7.54 12.53 0.82
N GLY A 73 -8.86 12.75 0.80
CA GLY A 73 -9.48 13.87 0.08
C GLY A 73 -9.06 15.24 0.62
N ALA A 74 -9.43 16.29 -0.10
CA ALA A 74 -9.11 17.66 0.30
C ALA A 74 -9.76 18.10 1.63
N ASP A 75 -10.81 17.39 2.05
CA ASP A 75 -11.47 17.52 3.35
C ASP A 75 -10.64 16.95 4.52
N HIS A 76 -9.56 16.23 4.22
CA HIS A 76 -8.61 15.66 5.18
C HIS A 76 -7.18 16.16 4.92
N PRO A 77 -6.91 17.46 5.12
CA PRO A 77 -5.57 18.00 4.95
C PRO A 77 -4.62 17.43 6.00
N PHE A 78 -3.34 17.31 5.64
CA PHE A 78 -2.28 16.96 6.57
C PHE A 78 -1.27 18.09 6.63
N ARG A 79 -0.62 18.25 7.79
CA ARG A 79 0.37 19.30 7.99
C ARG A 79 1.75 18.80 7.58
N THR A 80 2.58 19.71 7.07
CA THR A 80 3.95 19.39 6.63
C THR A 80 4.87 19.01 7.78
N ASP A 81 4.61 19.51 8.99
CA ASP A 81 5.33 19.18 10.23
C ASP A 81 4.84 17.87 10.88
N VAL A 82 3.75 17.29 10.40
CA VAL A 82 3.16 16.05 10.91
C VAL A 82 2.91 15.07 9.75
N PRO A 83 3.97 14.47 9.17
CA PRO A 83 3.84 13.60 8.00
C PRO A 83 2.97 12.37 8.25
N GLU A 84 2.83 11.91 9.50
CA GLU A 84 1.92 10.81 9.88
C GLU A 84 0.44 11.14 9.58
N GLY A 85 0.11 12.42 9.42
CA GLY A 85 -1.20 12.89 8.98
C GLY A 85 -1.55 12.49 7.54
N ARG A 86 -0.56 12.19 6.68
CA ARG A 86 -0.78 11.61 5.35
C ARG A 86 -1.06 10.10 5.45
N TYR A 87 -2.07 9.74 6.24
CA TYR A 87 -2.26 8.37 6.72
C TYR A 87 -2.81 7.41 5.66
N LEU A 88 -3.61 7.92 4.72
CA LEU A 88 -4.19 7.14 3.63
C LEU A 88 -3.23 7.13 2.45
N LYS A 89 -2.90 5.95 1.97
CA LYS A 89 -2.28 5.73 0.65
C LYS A 89 -3.19 4.83 -0.15
N ALA A 90 -3.57 5.25 -1.33
CA ALA A 90 -4.30 4.48 -2.32
C ALA A 90 -3.40 4.39 -3.57
N VAL A 91 -2.97 3.17 -3.89
CA VAL A 91 -2.06 2.92 -5.01
C VAL A 91 -2.83 2.16 -6.07
N TYR A 92 -2.94 2.77 -7.24
CA TYR A 92 -3.56 2.22 -8.43
C TYR A 92 -2.46 1.62 -9.30
N CYS A 93 -2.60 0.35 -9.63
CA CYS A 93 -1.61 -0.39 -10.39
C CYS A 93 -2.25 -1.14 -11.56
N ARG A 94 -1.45 -1.35 -12.60
CA ARG A 94 -1.62 -2.44 -13.55
C ARG A 94 -0.72 -3.61 -13.11
N VAL A 95 -1.24 -4.83 -13.26
CA VAL A 95 -0.52 -6.07 -12.98
C VAL A 95 -0.35 -6.84 -14.28
N ASP A 96 0.90 -7.12 -14.63
CA ASP A 96 1.26 -7.92 -15.80
C ASP A 96 1.78 -9.30 -15.35
#